data_AF-A0A377CA65-F1
#
_entry.id   AF-A0A377CA65-F1
#
_cell.length_a   1.000
_cell.length_b   1.000
_cell.length_c   1.000
_cell.angle_alpha   90.00
_cell.angle_beta   90.00
_cell.angle_gamma   90.00
#
_symmetry.space_group_name_H-M   'P 1'
#
loop_
_entity.id
_entity.type
_entity.pdbx_description
1 polymer ?
#
loop_
_entity_poly.entity_id
_entity_poly.type
_entity_poly.pdbx_seq_one_letter_code
_entity_poly.pdbx_strand_id
1 'polypeptide(L)'
;MSEVTDLVVIEKANAMTVFQSADQIEEILQKVEREVMSFVPDITTAKGRKEIASLAYKVAQTKTYLDGLGKDLVAELKEIPKLIDANRKTVRDRLDELKSKARQPLTDYEEEQARIKAEEEAKAAAEALAKQIESDHEIAILMDREFDRQREEARLKAEQEKREHEERLKREAEEKARAEAEAKAKAEIEAAARREAEAKAAAERAERERIEAEHEHSAKQKRQQNELKEKSRRQLKQNAEKHRRRLNESGAKLKQKSKPE
;
A
#
# COMPACT_ATOMS: atom_id res chain seq x y z
N MET A 1 -81.69 71.18 -39.19
CA MET A 1 -82.66 71.64 -38.18
C MET A 1 -83.04 70.42 -37.35
N SER A 2 -82.24 70.11 -36.33
CA SER A 2 -82.46 69.00 -35.42
C SER A 2 -83.60 69.36 -34.48
N GLU A 3 -84.79 68.80 -34.71
CA GLU A 3 -85.86 68.82 -33.73
C GLU A 3 -85.34 68.15 -32.45
N VAL A 4 -85.26 68.91 -31.37
CA VAL A 4 -84.80 68.44 -30.06
C VAL A 4 -85.84 67.44 -29.56
N THR A 5 -85.52 66.15 -29.73
CA THR A 5 -86.42 65.01 -29.44
C THR A 5 -86.28 64.49 -28.01
N ASP A 6 -85.34 65.03 -27.23
CA ASP A 6 -85.02 64.59 -25.88
C ASP A 6 -85.51 65.60 -24.83
N LEU A 7 -86.11 65.10 -23.74
CA LEU A 7 -86.59 65.94 -22.63
C LEU A 7 -85.44 66.59 -21.86
N VAL A 8 -84.24 66.02 -21.96
CA VAL A 8 -83.02 66.49 -21.30
C VAL A 8 -81.84 66.17 -22.21
N VAL A 9 -80.99 67.16 -22.47
CA VAL A 9 -79.71 66.99 -23.17
C VAL A 9 -78.58 67.27 -22.19
N ILE A 10 -77.72 66.28 -21.95
CA ILE A 10 -76.51 66.43 -21.13
C ILE A 10 -75.31 66.39 -22.06
N GLU A 11 -74.57 67.48 -22.13
CA GLU A 11 -73.31 67.50 -22.88
C GLU A 11 -72.31 66.52 -22.26
N LYS A 12 -71.61 65.73 -23.09
CA LYS A 12 -70.64 64.72 -22.62
C LYS A 12 -69.57 65.29 -21.67
N ALA A 13 -69.18 66.56 -21.85
CA ALA A 13 -68.22 67.23 -20.97
C ALA A 13 -68.75 67.45 -19.54
N ASN A 14 -70.06 67.59 -19.37
CA ASN A 14 -70.73 67.76 -18.09
C ASN A 14 -71.30 66.44 -17.55
N ALA A 15 -71.23 65.34 -18.31
CA ALA A 15 -71.75 64.05 -17.87
C ALA A 15 -71.07 63.58 -16.57
N MET A 16 -69.75 63.78 -16.44
CA MET A 16 -69.02 63.37 -15.24
C MET A 16 -69.46 64.11 -13.98
N THR A 17 -69.66 65.43 -14.06
CA THR A 17 -70.10 66.25 -12.92
C THR A 17 -71.54 65.95 -12.53
N VAL A 18 -72.40 65.74 -13.53
CA VAL A 18 -73.80 65.40 -13.35
C VAL A 18 -73.94 64.02 -12.68
N PHE A 19 -73.26 62.97 -13.17
CA PHE A 19 -73.34 61.64 -12.56
C PHE A 19 -72.60 61.51 -11.21
N GLN A 20 -71.71 62.44 -10.85
CA GLN A 20 -71.05 62.47 -9.53
C GLN A 20 -71.90 63.15 -8.46
N SER A 21 -72.82 64.04 -8.84
CA SER A 21 -73.61 64.85 -7.91
C SER A 21 -75.04 64.31 -7.84
N ALA A 22 -75.40 63.67 -6.71
CA ALA A 22 -76.74 63.13 -6.49
C ALA A 22 -77.83 64.19 -6.70
N ASP A 23 -77.57 65.43 -6.26
CA ASP A 23 -78.50 66.56 -6.39
C ASP A 23 -78.75 66.98 -7.85
N GLN A 24 -77.74 66.89 -8.72
CA GLN A 24 -77.88 67.30 -10.13
C GLN A 24 -78.67 66.29 -10.96
N ILE A 25 -78.49 64.98 -10.68
CA ILE A 25 -79.33 63.94 -11.29
C ILE A 25 -80.77 64.08 -10.83
N GLU A 26 -80.97 64.31 -9.53
CA GLU A 26 -82.31 64.49 -8.97
C GLU A 26 -83.02 65.71 -9.58
N GLU A 27 -82.33 66.83 -9.78
CA GLU A 27 -82.90 68.01 -10.46
C GLU A 27 -83.31 67.73 -11.91
N ILE A 28 -82.53 66.91 -12.62
CA ILE A 28 -82.83 66.49 -13.99
C ILE A 28 -84.06 65.57 -14.03
N LEU A 29 -84.14 64.61 -13.11
CA LEU A 29 -85.31 63.71 -12.99
C LEU A 29 -86.57 64.50 -12.62
N GLN A 30 -86.48 65.44 -11.67
CA GLN A 30 -87.60 66.30 -11.30
C GLN A 30 -88.12 67.18 -12.44
N LYS A 31 -87.24 67.63 -13.36
CA LYS A 31 -87.66 68.34 -14.57
C LYS A 31 -88.48 67.43 -15.49
N VAL A 32 -88.04 66.19 -15.69
CA VAL A 32 -88.78 65.19 -16.48
C VAL A 32 -90.12 64.86 -15.82
N GLU A 33 -90.13 64.65 -14.51
CA GLU A 33 -91.36 64.37 -13.75
C GLU A 33 -92.35 65.54 -13.84
N ARG A 34 -91.89 66.78 -13.69
CA ARG A 34 -92.75 67.97 -13.80
C ARG A 34 -93.39 68.08 -15.19
N GLU A 35 -92.63 67.78 -16.24
CA GLU A 35 -93.12 67.78 -17.62
C GLU A 35 -94.15 66.66 -17.87
N VAL A 36 -93.97 65.50 -17.24
CA VAL A 36 -94.96 64.40 -17.30
C VAL A 36 -96.22 64.74 -16.51
N MET A 37 -96.09 65.36 -15.33
CA MET A 37 -97.21 65.69 -14.44
C MET A 37 -98.01 66.92 -14.91
N SER A 38 -97.41 67.82 -15.67
CA SER A 38 -98.09 68.98 -16.26
C SER A 38 -98.93 68.63 -17.49
N PHE A 39 -98.67 67.47 -18.11
CA PHE A 39 -99.42 66.99 -19.26
C PHE A 39 -100.83 66.54 -18.86
N VAL A 40 -101.87 67.13 -19.48
CA VAL A 40 -103.27 66.74 -19.25
C VAL A 40 -103.67 65.67 -20.28
N PRO A 41 -103.84 64.40 -19.88
CA PRO A 41 -104.10 63.32 -20.83
C PRO A 41 -105.55 63.29 -21.31
N ASP A 42 -105.75 63.38 -22.62
CA ASP A 42 -107.04 63.11 -23.27
C ASP A 42 -107.06 61.70 -23.90
N ILE A 43 -107.78 60.78 -23.26
CA ILE A 43 -107.95 59.41 -23.76
C ILE A 43 -109.11 59.26 -24.74
N THR A 44 -109.98 60.27 -24.85
CA THR A 44 -111.23 60.20 -25.61
C THR A 44 -110.98 60.35 -27.11
N THR A 45 -109.99 61.16 -27.50
CA THR A 45 -109.63 61.39 -28.90
C THR A 45 -108.47 60.52 -29.38
N ALA A 46 -108.46 60.19 -30.68
CA ALA A 46 -107.35 59.45 -31.30
C ALA A 46 -106.03 60.27 -31.32
N LYS A 47 -106.12 61.60 -31.28
CA LYS A 47 -104.95 62.50 -31.18
C LYS A 47 -104.37 62.48 -29.77
N GLY A 48 -105.19 62.64 -28.72
CA GLY A 48 -104.73 62.60 -27.34
C GLY A 48 -104.07 61.27 -26.95
N ARG A 49 -104.60 60.12 -27.43
CA ARG A 49 -103.94 58.81 -27.26
C ARG A 49 -102.56 58.73 -27.93
N LYS A 50 -102.35 59.40 -29.07
CA LYS A 50 -101.02 59.47 -29.74
C LYS A 50 -100.05 60.39 -28.99
N GLU A 51 -100.55 61.48 -28.41
CA GLU A 51 -99.75 62.40 -27.61
C GLU A 51 -99.27 61.73 -26.30
N ILE A 52 -100.14 60.96 -25.64
CA ILE A 52 -99.77 60.12 -24.48
C ILE A 52 -98.66 59.12 -24.86
N ALA A 53 -98.81 58.43 -25.99
CA ALA A 53 -97.80 57.48 -26.47
C ALA A 53 -96.46 58.17 -26.80
N SER A 54 -96.51 59.37 -27.39
CA SER A 54 -95.33 60.18 -27.71
C SER A 54 -94.59 60.64 -26.46
N LEU A 55 -95.30 61.11 -25.43
CA LEU A 55 -94.70 61.49 -24.16
C LEU A 55 -94.02 60.29 -23.47
N ALA A 56 -94.70 59.14 -23.41
CA ALA A 56 -94.12 57.92 -22.86
C ALA A 56 -92.86 57.47 -23.63
N TYR A 57 -92.86 57.60 -24.96
CA TYR A 57 -91.69 57.31 -25.79
C TYR A 57 -90.52 58.25 -25.49
N LYS A 58 -90.76 59.56 -25.33
CA LYS A 58 -89.71 60.54 -24.95
C LYS A 58 -89.10 60.24 -23.58
N VAL A 59 -89.90 59.80 -22.61
CA VAL A 59 -89.39 59.37 -21.30
C VAL A 59 -88.52 58.12 -21.44
N ALA A 60 -88.94 57.14 -22.24
CA ALA A 60 -88.15 55.93 -22.51
C ALA A 60 -86.83 56.23 -23.24
N GLN A 61 -86.85 57.17 -24.18
CA GLN A 61 -85.66 57.65 -24.88
C GLN A 61 -84.69 58.36 -23.93
N THR A 62 -85.21 59.24 -23.07
CA THR A 62 -84.41 59.95 -22.06
C THR A 62 -83.75 58.97 -21.07
N LYS A 63 -84.48 57.94 -20.61
CA LYS A 63 -83.91 56.85 -19.78
C LYS A 63 -82.74 56.16 -20.48
N THR A 64 -82.93 55.77 -21.73
CA THR A 64 -81.92 55.03 -22.51
C THR A 64 -80.68 55.88 -22.75
N TYR A 65 -80.87 57.18 -23.03
CA TYR A 65 -79.80 58.14 -23.22
C TYR A 65 -78.95 58.34 -21.95
N LEU A 66 -79.60 58.56 -20.80
CA LEU A 66 -78.89 58.72 -19.52
C LEU A 66 -78.11 57.45 -19.12
N ASP A 67 -78.71 56.26 -19.27
CA ASP A 67 -78.03 54.99 -18.98
C ASP A 67 -76.84 54.74 -19.93
N GLY A 68 -76.98 55.09 -21.22
CA GLY A 68 -75.89 55.02 -22.20
C GLY A 68 -74.71 55.93 -21.85
N LEU A 69 -74.97 57.19 -21.50
CA LEU A 69 -73.94 58.14 -21.10
C LEU A 69 -73.19 57.69 -19.84
N GLY A 70 -73.90 57.16 -18.84
CA GLY A 70 -73.28 56.62 -17.63
C GLY A 70 -72.38 55.41 -17.92
N LYS A 71 -72.81 54.51 -18.81
CA LYS A 71 -72.03 53.35 -19.23
C LYS A 71 -70.74 53.74 -19.97
N ASP A 72 -70.85 54.66 -20.94
CA ASP A 72 -69.70 55.16 -21.69
C ASP A 72 -68.68 55.83 -20.77
N LEU A 73 -69.14 56.69 -19.85
CA LEU A 73 -68.28 57.36 -18.87
C LEU A 73 -67.55 56.36 -17.97
N VAL A 74 -68.25 55.35 -17.46
CA VAL A 74 -67.63 54.30 -16.62
C VAL A 74 -66.62 53.47 -17.42
N ALA A 75 -66.88 53.21 -18.71
CA ALA A 75 -65.93 52.52 -19.57
C ALA A 75 -64.64 53.33 -19.75
N GLU A 76 -64.75 54.63 -20.08
CA GLU A 76 -63.60 55.53 -20.20
C GLU A 76 -62.82 55.65 -18.89
N LEU A 77 -63.51 55.82 -17.76
CA LEU A 77 -62.87 55.89 -16.44
C LEU A 77 -62.14 54.60 -16.06
N LYS A 78 -62.60 53.43 -16.52
CA LYS A 78 -61.92 52.14 -16.27
C LYS A 78 -60.68 51.94 -17.14
N GLU A 79 -60.58 52.62 -18.28
CA GLU A 79 -59.37 52.58 -19.11
C GLU A 79 -58.21 53.37 -18.48
N ILE A 80 -58.50 54.41 -17.69
CA ILE A 80 -57.47 55.21 -17.01
C ILE A 80 -56.61 54.34 -16.05
N PRO A 81 -57.17 53.57 -15.09
CA PRO A 81 -56.39 52.66 -14.26
C PRO A 81 -55.58 51.62 -15.05
N LYS A 82 -56.16 51.05 -16.11
CA LYS A 82 -55.44 50.07 -16.96
C LYS A 82 -54.20 50.70 -17.61
N LEU A 83 -54.33 51.92 -18.13
CA LEU A 83 -53.21 52.66 -18.70
C LEU A 83 -52.17 53.03 -17.65
N ILE A 84 -52.60 53.44 -16.44
CA ILE A 84 -51.69 53.73 -15.33
C ILE A 84 -50.87 52.49 -14.97
N ASP A 85 -51.49 51.32 -14.82
CA ASP A 85 -50.77 50.10 -14.47
C ASP A 85 -49.83 49.63 -15.59
N ALA A 86 -50.24 49.76 -16.86
CA ALA A 86 -49.38 49.46 -18.00
C ALA A 86 -48.15 50.37 -18.06
N ASN A 87 -48.33 51.67 -17.83
CA ASN A 87 -47.24 52.64 -17.77
C ASN A 87 -46.33 52.39 -16.57
N ARG A 88 -46.90 52.08 -15.40
CA ARG A 88 -46.14 51.75 -14.19
C ARG A 88 -45.28 50.50 -14.38
N LYS A 89 -45.79 49.48 -15.08
CA LYS A 89 -45.01 48.31 -15.47
C LYS A 89 -43.85 48.69 -16.39
N THR A 90 -44.14 49.47 -17.44
CA THR A 90 -43.11 49.95 -18.39
C THR A 90 -42.00 50.73 -17.70
N VAL A 91 -42.35 51.59 -16.75
CA VAL A 91 -41.38 52.34 -15.94
C VAL A 91 -40.51 51.41 -15.12
N ARG A 92 -41.10 50.42 -14.43
CA ARG A 92 -40.34 49.44 -13.64
C ARG A 92 -39.34 48.68 -14.52
N ASP A 93 -39.82 48.08 -15.59
CA ASP A 93 -39.01 47.22 -16.46
C ASP A 93 -37.84 48.01 -17.08
N ARG A 94 -38.09 49.24 -17.54
CA ARG A 94 -37.03 50.11 -18.10
C ARG A 94 -36.01 50.56 -17.05
N LEU A 95 -36.45 50.89 -15.84
CA LEU A 95 -35.53 51.31 -14.78
C LEU A 95 -34.69 50.14 -14.26
N ASP A 96 -35.25 48.94 -14.17
CA ASP A 96 -34.49 47.72 -13.80
C ASP A 96 -33.46 47.36 -14.88
N GLU A 97 -33.80 47.51 -16.16
CA GLU A 97 -32.85 47.34 -17.26
C GLU A 97 -31.71 48.38 -17.20
N LEU A 98 -32.05 49.66 -16.98
CA LEU A 98 -31.06 50.72 -16.84
C LEU A 98 -30.16 50.51 -15.61
N LYS A 99 -30.71 50.06 -14.49
CA LYS A 99 -29.94 49.71 -13.29
C LYS A 99 -28.95 48.58 -13.59
N SER A 100 -29.38 47.56 -14.32
CA SER A 100 -28.53 46.43 -14.69
C SER A 100 -27.38 46.90 -15.60
N LYS A 101 -27.69 47.70 -16.63
CA LYS A 101 -26.68 48.31 -17.52
C LYS A 101 -25.73 49.23 -16.77
N ALA A 102 -26.22 50.03 -15.83
CA ALA A 102 -25.38 50.92 -15.02
C ALA A 102 -24.46 50.16 -14.08
N ARG A 103 -24.87 48.98 -13.61
CA ARG A 103 -24.06 48.10 -12.75
C ARG A 103 -23.11 47.20 -13.53
N GLN A 104 -23.36 47.00 -14.82
CA GLN A 104 -22.60 46.09 -15.67
C GLN A 104 -21.08 46.38 -15.67
N PRO A 105 -20.60 47.64 -15.81
CA PRO A 105 -19.16 47.92 -15.76
C PRO A 105 -18.49 47.52 -14.45
N LEU A 106 -19.20 47.64 -13.32
CA LEU A 106 -18.67 47.20 -12.02
C LEU A 106 -18.61 45.67 -11.94
N THR A 107 -19.63 45.00 -12.48
CA THR A 107 -19.68 43.53 -12.53
C THR A 107 -18.54 42.98 -13.39
N ASP A 108 -18.35 43.55 -14.59
CA ASP A 108 -17.26 43.18 -15.49
C ASP A 108 -15.87 43.40 -14.83
N TYR A 109 -15.71 44.49 -14.07
CA TYR A 109 -14.48 44.76 -13.32
C TYR A 109 -14.26 43.74 -12.18
N GLU A 110 -15.30 43.40 -11.41
CA GLU A 110 -15.21 42.40 -10.34
C GLU A 110 -14.85 41.02 -10.88
N GLU A 111 -15.43 40.63 -12.03
CA GLU A 111 -15.11 39.37 -12.72
C GLU A 111 -13.67 39.36 -13.26
N GLU A 112 -13.22 40.47 -13.84
CA GLU A 112 -11.84 40.62 -14.31
C GLU A 112 -10.84 40.53 -13.15
N GLN A 113 -11.11 41.21 -12.03
CA GLN A 113 -10.27 41.11 -10.82
C GLN A 113 -10.24 39.70 -10.25
N ALA A 114 -11.37 38.99 -10.25
CA ALA A 114 -11.43 37.60 -9.83
C ALA A 114 -10.58 36.70 -10.75
N ARG A 115 -10.61 36.93 -12.07
CA ARG A 115 -9.78 36.18 -13.02
C ARG A 115 -8.29 36.45 -12.82
N ILE A 116 -7.90 37.72 -12.68
CA ILE A 116 -6.51 38.11 -12.43
C ILE A 116 -6.01 37.47 -11.14
N LYS A 117 -6.79 37.53 -10.06
CA LYS A 117 -6.42 36.90 -8.79
C LYS A 117 -6.24 35.38 -8.92
N ALA A 118 -7.16 34.70 -9.61
CA ALA A 118 -7.05 33.27 -9.86
C ALA A 118 -5.81 32.92 -10.71
N GLU A 119 -5.49 33.75 -11.70
CA GLU A 119 -4.28 33.59 -12.53
C GLU A 119 -3.00 33.83 -11.71
N GLU A 120 -2.97 34.85 -10.86
CA GLU A 120 -1.85 35.11 -9.95
C GLU A 120 -1.65 33.97 -8.94
N GLU A 121 -2.73 33.45 -8.36
CA GLU A 121 -2.68 32.28 -7.47
C GLU A 121 -2.16 31.03 -8.21
N ALA A 122 -2.63 30.79 -9.43
CA ALA A 122 -2.14 29.69 -10.26
C ALA A 122 -0.66 29.85 -10.63
N LYS A 123 -0.23 31.07 -10.95
CA LYS A 123 1.18 31.39 -11.26
C LYS A 123 2.07 31.22 -10.03
N ALA A 124 1.63 31.68 -8.87
CA ALA A 124 2.34 31.51 -7.61
C ALA A 124 2.47 30.03 -7.23
N ALA A 125 1.40 29.24 -7.42
CA ALA A 125 1.43 27.80 -7.22
C ALA A 125 2.38 27.09 -8.20
N ALA A 126 2.38 27.50 -9.47
CA ALA A 126 3.31 26.97 -10.48
C ALA A 126 4.77 27.30 -10.15
N GLU A 127 5.07 28.53 -9.71
CA GLU A 127 6.41 28.92 -9.30
C GLU A 127 6.87 28.17 -8.04
N ALA A 128 5.98 27.98 -7.07
CA ALA A 128 6.27 27.17 -5.88
C ALA A 128 6.56 25.71 -6.25
N LEU A 129 5.77 25.13 -7.14
CA LEU A 129 5.98 23.78 -7.64
C LEU A 129 7.30 23.66 -8.41
N ALA A 130 7.64 24.65 -9.25
CA ALA A 130 8.91 24.66 -9.98
C ALA A 130 10.12 24.66 -9.02
N LYS A 131 10.09 25.51 -7.97
CA LYS A 131 11.14 25.53 -6.92
C LYS A 131 11.22 24.19 -6.19
N GLN A 132 10.08 23.56 -5.91
CA GLN A 132 10.05 22.26 -5.27
C GLN A 132 10.65 21.18 -6.17
N ILE A 133 10.32 21.17 -7.47
CA ILE A 133 10.89 20.23 -8.44
C ILE A 133 12.41 20.38 -8.52
N GLU A 134 12.94 21.61 -8.55
CA GLU A 134 14.39 21.84 -8.55
C GLU A 134 15.06 21.30 -7.28
N SER A 135 14.47 21.57 -6.11
CA SER A 135 14.96 21.04 -4.83
C SER A 135 14.91 19.51 -4.78
N ASP A 136 13.79 18.92 -5.20
CA ASP A 136 13.60 17.46 -5.22
C ASP A 136 14.56 16.80 -6.21
N HIS A 137 14.85 17.45 -7.34
CA HIS A 137 15.83 16.97 -8.32
C HIS A 137 17.25 17.00 -7.76
N GLU A 138 17.65 18.07 -7.05
CA GLU A 138 18.96 18.14 -6.40
C GLU A 138 19.11 17.04 -5.33
N ILE A 139 18.07 16.83 -4.52
CA ILE A 139 18.05 15.76 -3.52
C ILE A 139 18.18 14.38 -4.19
N ALA A 140 17.45 14.14 -5.27
CA ALA A 140 17.52 12.88 -6.01
C ALA A 140 18.94 12.58 -6.51
N ILE A 141 19.65 13.58 -7.08
CA ILE A 141 21.04 13.42 -7.53
C ILE A 141 21.97 13.05 -6.37
N LEU A 142 21.81 13.70 -5.21
CA LEU A 142 22.61 13.39 -4.03
C LEU A 142 22.35 11.98 -3.50
N MET A 143 21.09 11.55 -3.50
CA MET A 143 20.70 10.20 -3.10
C MET A 143 21.25 9.14 -4.05
N ASP A 144 21.19 9.37 -5.37
CA ASP A 144 21.75 8.46 -6.37
C ASP A 144 23.27 8.30 -6.18
N ARG A 145 23.99 9.41 -5.96
CA ARG A 145 25.43 9.39 -5.69
C ARG A 145 25.76 8.59 -4.43
N GLU A 146 24.97 8.74 -3.38
CA GLU A 146 25.14 8.01 -2.12
C GLU A 146 24.86 6.51 -2.32
N PHE A 147 23.84 6.16 -3.08
CA PHE A 147 23.53 4.77 -3.41
C PHE A 147 24.64 4.10 -4.22
N ASP A 148 25.21 4.81 -5.20
CA ASP A 148 26.36 4.34 -5.97
C ASP A 148 27.59 4.11 -5.07
N ARG A 149 27.85 5.03 -4.13
CA ARG A 149 28.92 4.86 -3.13
C ARG A 149 28.70 3.61 -2.28
N GLN A 150 27.49 3.43 -1.75
CA GLN A 150 27.15 2.26 -0.92
C GLN A 150 27.29 0.95 -1.70
N ARG A 151 26.89 0.93 -2.98
CA ARG A 151 27.04 -0.23 -3.86
C ARG A 151 28.52 -0.58 -4.08
N GLU A 152 29.36 0.42 -4.30
CA GLU A 152 30.82 0.24 -4.45
C GLU A 152 31.46 -0.25 -3.15
N GLU A 153 31.10 0.33 -2.00
CA GLU A 153 31.57 -0.14 -0.69
C GLU A 153 31.14 -1.58 -0.39
N ALA A 154 29.90 -1.94 -0.72
CA ALA A 154 29.40 -3.30 -0.58
C ALA A 154 30.18 -4.27 -1.49
N ARG A 155 30.51 -3.86 -2.72
CA ARG A 155 31.33 -4.66 -3.64
C ARG A 155 32.72 -4.91 -3.08
N LEU A 156 33.37 -3.86 -2.56
CA LEU A 156 34.70 -3.96 -1.95
C LEU A 156 34.69 -4.86 -0.70
N LYS A 157 33.68 -4.73 0.17
CA LYS A 157 33.52 -5.61 1.33
C LYS A 157 33.33 -7.06 0.92
N ALA A 158 32.45 -7.33 -0.05
CA ALA A 158 32.24 -8.68 -0.57
C ALA A 158 33.52 -9.27 -1.20
N GLU A 159 34.34 -8.45 -1.85
CA GLU A 159 35.64 -8.88 -2.38
C GLU A 159 36.64 -9.19 -1.26
N GLN A 160 36.70 -8.36 -0.22
CA GLN A 160 37.54 -8.60 0.96
C GLN A 160 37.12 -9.88 1.68
N GLU A 161 35.83 -10.08 1.92
CA GLU A 161 35.30 -11.31 2.53
C GLU A 161 35.64 -12.56 1.72
N LYS A 162 35.58 -12.48 0.37
CA LYS A 162 36.02 -13.57 -0.50
C LYS A 162 37.51 -13.86 -0.35
N ARG A 163 38.36 -12.83 -0.38
CA ARG A 163 39.81 -12.99 -0.19
C ARG A 163 40.15 -13.58 1.18
N GLU A 164 39.53 -13.09 2.24
CA GLU A 164 39.71 -13.62 3.59
C GLU A 164 39.24 -15.08 3.70
N HIS A 165 38.13 -15.42 3.05
CA HIS A 165 37.65 -16.80 2.99
C HIS A 165 38.61 -17.72 2.22
N GLU A 166 39.11 -17.29 1.06
CA GLU A 166 40.11 -18.02 0.27
C GLU A 166 41.41 -18.20 1.05
N GLU A 167 41.90 -17.16 1.74
CA GLU A 167 43.07 -17.25 2.60
C GLU A 167 42.84 -18.22 3.77
N ARG A 168 41.66 -18.20 4.39
CA ARG A 168 41.31 -19.14 5.46
C ARG A 168 41.31 -20.57 4.95
N LEU A 169 40.69 -20.82 3.80
CA LEU A 169 40.70 -22.14 3.14
C LEU A 169 42.13 -22.59 2.82
N LYS A 170 42.99 -21.69 2.34
CA LYS A 170 44.40 -21.98 2.08
C LYS A 170 45.14 -22.35 3.36
N ARG A 171 44.96 -21.59 4.45
CA ARG A 171 45.57 -21.89 5.76
C ARG A 171 45.07 -23.21 6.32
N GLU A 172 43.77 -23.49 6.24
CA GLU A 172 43.20 -24.78 6.65
C GLU A 172 43.75 -25.94 5.81
N ALA A 173 43.94 -25.75 4.50
CA ALA A 173 44.56 -26.75 3.65
C ALA A 173 46.04 -26.97 3.98
N GLU A 174 46.80 -25.91 4.23
CA GLU A 174 48.20 -25.98 4.68
C GLU A 174 48.32 -26.66 6.05
N GLU A 175 47.42 -26.34 6.99
CA GLU A 175 47.38 -26.95 8.31
C GLU A 175 47.00 -28.43 8.23
N LYS A 176 45.98 -28.79 7.43
CA LYS A 176 45.63 -30.19 7.17
C LYS A 176 46.78 -30.96 6.53
N ALA A 177 47.48 -30.37 5.56
CA ALA A 177 48.65 -30.98 4.94
C ALA A 177 49.81 -31.19 5.95
N ARG A 178 50.05 -30.21 6.83
CA ARG A 178 51.04 -30.35 7.92
C ARG A 178 50.63 -31.41 8.93
N ALA A 179 49.37 -31.42 9.35
CA ALA A 179 48.85 -32.41 10.29
C ALA A 179 48.90 -33.83 9.70
N GLU A 180 48.58 -33.99 8.41
CA GLU A 180 48.70 -35.28 7.72
C GLU A 180 50.17 -35.71 7.57
N ALA A 181 51.08 -34.78 7.26
CA ALA A 181 52.51 -35.05 7.21
C ALA A 181 53.08 -35.43 8.59
N GLU A 182 52.68 -34.74 9.65
CA GLU A 182 53.06 -35.06 11.02
C GLU A 182 52.47 -36.40 11.47
N ALA A 183 51.22 -36.69 11.12
CA ALA A 183 50.60 -37.98 11.40
C ALA A 183 51.32 -39.13 10.67
N LYS A 184 51.68 -38.94 9.39
CA LYS A 184 52.50 -39.89 8.63
C LYS A 184 53.88 -40.09 9.25
N ALA A 185 54.55 -39.01 9.65
CA ALA A 185 55.85 -39.09 10.33
C ALA A 185 55.75 -39.83 11.68
N LYS A 186 54.71 -39.55 12.48
CA LYS A 186 54.44 -40.27 13.74
C LYS A 186 54.15 -41.75 13.48
N ALA A 187 53.35 -42.08 12.47
CA ALA A 187 53.06 -43.45 12.09
C ALA A 187 54.32 -44.19 11.61
N GLU A 188 55.23 -43.53 10.88
CA GLU A 188 56.52 -44.12 10.49
C GLU A 188 57.44 -44.34 11.68
N ILE A 189 57.51 -43.38 12.63
CA ILE A 189 58.27 -43.53 13.88
C ILE A 189 57.70 -44.68 14.72
N GLU A 190 56.38 -44.78 14.86
CA GLU A 190 55.74 -45.87 15.59
C GLU A 190 55.94 -47.22 14.89
N ALA A 191 55.84 -47.26 13.56
CA ALA A 191 56.13 -48.46 12.78
C ALA A 191 57.61 -48.88 12.90
N ALA A 192 58.54 -47.93 12.91
CA ALA A 192 59.95 -48.19 13.16
C ALA A 192 60.18 -48.71 14.59
N ALA A 193 59.54 -48.11 15.59
CA ALA A 193 59.60 -48.56 16.99
C ALA A 193 59.01 -49.96 17.17
N ARG A 194 57.90 -50.29 16.48
CA ARG A 194 57.32 -51.64 16.46
C ARG A 194 58.27 -52.65 15.81
N ARG A 195 58.90 -52.30 14.67
CA ARG A 195 59.91 -53.15 14.03
C ARG A 195 61.11 -53.38 14.93
N GLU A 196 61.57 -52.36 15.65
CA GLU A 196 62.69 -52.50 16.60
C GLU A 196 62.28 -53.34 17.82
N ALA A 197 61.06 -53.17 18.35
CA ALA A 197 60.53 -53.98 19.43
C ALA A 197 60.33 -55.46 19.01
N GLU A 198 59.83 -55.70 17.80
CA GLU A 198 59.70 -57.05 17.23
C GLU A 198 61.09 -57.69 17.00
N ALA A 199 62.06 -56.93 16.51
CA ALA A 199 63.43 -57.40 16.36
C ALA A 199 64.07 -57.74 17.71
N LYS A 200 63.86 -56.92 18.75
CA LYS A 200 64.31 -57.20 20.12
C LYS A 200 63.61 -58.42 20.71
N ALA A 201 62.29 -58.53 20.54
CA ALA A 201 61.53 -59.69 21.02
C ALA A 201 61.88 -60.99 20.26
N ALA A 202 62.28 -60.90 18.99
CA ALA A 202 62.80 -62.03 18.22
C ALA A 202 64.22 -62.40 18.68
N ALA A 203 65.09 -61.42 18.93
CA ALA A 203 66.42 -61.64 19.49
C ALA A 203 66.35 -62.27 20.88
N GLU A 204 65.46 -61.80 21.76
CA GLU A 204 65.27 -62.36 23.10
C GLU A 204 64.68 -63.78 23.03
N ARG A 205 63.75 -64.06 22.10
CA ARG A 205 63.27 -65.43 21.85
C ARG A 205 64.40 -66.34 21.37
N ALA A 206 65.23 -65.88 20.44
CA ALA A 206 66.38 -66.65 19.96
C ALA A 206 67.44 -66.87 21.06
N GLU A 207 67.63 -65.90 21.96
CA GLU A 207 68.53 -66.05 23.11
C GLU A 207 67.97 -67.03 24.14
N ARG A 208 66.67 -66.96 24.45
CA ARG A 208 65.99 -67.94 25.30
C ARG A 208 66.06 -69.35 24.72
N GLU A 209 65.84 -69.51 23.41
CA GLU A 209 66.00 -70.80 22.72
C GLU A 209 67.45 -71.30 22.74
N ARG A 210 68.44 -70.41 22.62
CA ARG A 210 69.86 -70.77 22.76
C ARG A 210 70.20 -71.23 24.17
N ILE A 211 69.74 -70.51 25.18
CA ILE A 211 69.93 -70.85 26.59
C ILE A 211 69.26 -72.19 26.90
N GLU A 212 68.03 -72.41 26.40
CA GLU A 212 67.32 -73.68 26.57
C GLU A 212 68.03 -74.84 25.85
N ALA A 213 68.53 -74.62 24.62
CA ALA A 213 69.34 -75.59 23.90
C ALA A 213 70.67 -75.90 24.60
N GLU A 214 71.30 -74.91 25.24
CA GLU A 214 72.52 -75.10 26.03
C GLU A 214 72.24 -75.82 27.35
N HIS A 215 71.11 -75.53 28.01
CA HIS A 215 70.65 -76.29 29.18
C HIS A 215 70.32 -77.74 28.81
N GLU A 216 69.67 -77.99 27.67
CA GLU A 216 69.46 -79.34 27.17
C GLU A 216 70.77 -80.05 26.83
N HIS A 217 71.69 -79.37 26.16
CA HIS A 217 72.97 -79.95 25.75
C HIS A 217 73.83 -80.29 26.98
N SER A 218 73.89 -79.39 27.97
CA SER A 218 74.58 -79.65 29.24
C SER A 218 73.90 -80.74 30.07
N ALA A 219 72.56 -80.84 30.05
CA ALA A 219 71.83 -81.94 30.68
C ALA A 219 72.12 -83.29 29.98
N LYS A 220 72.19 -83.31 28.64
CA LYS A 220 72.59 -84.49 27.85
C LYS A 220 74.05 -84.88 28.14
N GLN A 221 74.97 -83.92 28.23
CA GLN A 221 76.37 -84.19 28.60
C GLN A 221 76.52 -84.70 30.04
N LYS A 222 75.76 -84.18 31.02
CA LYS A 222 75.74 -84.72 32.38
C LYS A 222 75.22 -86.16 32.42
N ARG A 223 74.19 -86.48 31.62
CA ARG A 223 73.70 -87.87 31.48
C ARG A 223 74.77 -88.78 30.89
N GLN A 224 75.47 -88.36 29.83
CA GLN A 224 76.55 -89.13 29.22
C GLN A 224 77.77 -89.31 30.15
N GLN A 225 78.17 -88.29 30.91
CA GLN A 225 79.24 -88.44 31.91
C GLN A 225 78.85 -89.42 33.02
N ASN A 226 77.59 -89.40 33.47
CA ASN A 226 77.12 -90.33 34.50
C ASN A 226 77.10 -91.78 33.97
N GLU A 227 76.66 -92.01 32.73
CA GLU A 227 76.74 -93.33 32.10
C GLU A 227 78.19 -93.81 31.93
N LEU A 228 79.11 -92.92 31.54
CA LEU A 228 80.53 -93.26 31.41
C LEU A 228 81.18 -93.56 32.77
N LYS A 229 80.83 -92.82 33.83
CA LYS A 229 81.25 -93.11 35.22
C LYS A 229 80.69 -94.44 35.73
N GLU A 230 79.47 -94.80 35.34
CA GLU A 230 78.88 -96.07 35.71
C GLU A 230 79.55 -97.25 34.97
N LYS A 231 79.80 -97.09 33.67
CA LYS A 231 80.54 -98.08 32.84
C LYS A 231 81.97 -98.27 33.35
N SER A 232 82.67 -97.20 33.73
CA SER A 232 84.03 -97.29 34.29
C SER A 232 84.05 -97.89 35.71
N ARG A 233 83.05 -97.63 36.58
CA ARG A 233 82.90 -98.39 37.85
C ARG A 233 82.65 -99.88 37.60
N ARG A 234 81.87 -100.25 36.59
CA ARG A 234 81.63 -101.66 36.22
C ARG A 234 82.90 -102.33 35.69
N GLN A 235 83.70 -101.63 34.87
CA GLN A 235 84.99 -102.14 34.38
C GLN A 235 86.06 -102.27 35.47
N LEU A 236 86.15 -101.32 36.42
CA LEU A 236 87.06 -101.43 37.57
C LEU A 236 86.71 -102.62 38.47
N LYS A 237 85.41 -102.89 38.69
CA LYS A 237 84.99 -104.09 39.43
C LYS A 237 85.35 -105.38 38.71
N GLN A 238 85.15 -105.46 37.39
CA GLN A 238 85.55 -106.63 36.58
C GLN A 238 87.06 -106.83 36.51
N ASN A 239 87.86 -105.76 36.48
CA ASN A 239 89.33 -105.85 36.49
C ASN A 239 89.89 -106.22 37.86
N ALA A 240 89.30 -105.74 38.97
CA ALA A 240 89.67 -106.17 40.31
C ALA A 240 89.37 -107.68 40.53
N GLU A 241 88.27 -108.18 39.97
CA GLU A 241 87.91 -109.60 40.03
C GLU A 241 88.84 -110.48 39.18
N LYS A 242 89.27 -110.00 38.00
CA LYS A 242 90.28 -110.67 37.15
C LYS A 242 91.67 -110.67 37.79
N HIS A 243 92.06 -109.61 38.51
CA HIS A 243 93.35 -109.56 39.22
C HIS A 243 93.38 -110.51 40.43
N ARG A 244 92.24 -110.71 41.11
CA ARG A 244 92.09 -111.68 42.19
C ARG A 244 92.12 -113.14 41.70
N ARG A 245 91.70 -113.43 40.46
CA ARG A 245 91.85 -114.75 39.83
C ARG A 245 93.30 -115.06 39.40
N ARG A 246 94.04 -114.09 38.86
CA ARG A 246 95.45 -114.28 38.45
C ARG A 246 96.44 -114.49 39.61
N LEU A 247 96.19 -113.90 40.78
CA LEU A 247 97.03 -114.11 41.98
C LEU A 247 96.83 -115.48 42.65
N ASN A 248 95.71 -116.16 42.40
CA ASN A 248 95.48 -117.53 42.88
C ASN A 248 96.02 -118.62 41.92
N GLU A 249 96.25 -118.30 40.64
CA GLU A 249 96.76 -119.26 39.64
C GLU A 249 98.31 -119.30 39.56
N SER A 250 99.03 -118.27 40.03
CA SER A 250 100.51 -118.25 40.04
C SER A 250 101.16 -118.89 41.28
N GLY A 251 100.39 -119.28 42.30
CA GLY A 251 100.86 -120.05 43.47
C GLY A 251 100.88 -121.57 43.29
N ALA A 252 100.39 -122.10 42.15
CA ALA A 252 100.06 -123.52 41.99
C ALA A 252 100.99 -124.35 41.06
N LYS A 253 102.09 -123.78 40.53
CA LYS A 253 103.05 -124.51 39.65
C LYS A 253 104.52 -124.48 40.10
N LEU A 254 104.77 -124.26 41.39
CA LEU A 254 106.08 -124.43 42.06
C LEU A 254 106.11 -125.68 42.97
N LYS A 255 105.25 -126.67 42.70
CA LYS A 255 105.11 -127.88 43.54
C LYS A 255 104.79 -129.15 42.74
N GLN A 256 105.71 -129.57 41.88
CA GLN A 256 105.97 -130.98 41.53
C GLN A 256 107.43 -131.08 41.04
N LYS A 257 108.33 -131.46 41.96
CA LYS A 257 109.18 -132.69 41.91
C LYS A 257 110.22 -132.65 40.78
N SER A 258 111.55 -132.65 40.98
CA SER A 258 112.38 -133.27 42.02
C SER A 258 111.92 -134.67 42.45
N LYS A 259 112.43 -135.70 41.78
CA LYS A 259 112.95 -136.97 42.36
C LYS A 259 113.51 -137.90 41.25
N PRO A 260 114.38 -138.86 41.61
CA PRO A 260 115.54 -139.30 40.82
C PRO A 260 115.41 -140.71 40.23
N GLU A 261 116.15 -140.95 39.14
CA GLU A 261 117.07 -142.08 38.84
C GLU A 261 117.70 -141.82 37.46
#